data_AF-A0A920H0D3-F1
#
_entry.id   AF-A0A920H0D3-F1
#
_cell.length_a   1.000
_cell.length_b   1.000
_cell.length_c   1.000
_cell.angle_alpha   90.00
_cell.angle_beta   90.00
_cell.angle_gamma   90.00
#
_symmetry.space_group_name_H-M   'P 1'
#
loop_
_entity.id
_entity.type
_entity.pdbx_description
1 polymer ?
#
loop_
_entity_poly.entity_id
_entity_poly.type
_entity_poly.pdbx_seq_one_letter_code
_entity_poly.pdbx_strand_id
1 'polypeptide(L)'
;MTKQNGFSLIEILVVLVIMGLLISVVAPTVLNSADDARIQKVQADFKSIETALKIYRLDNYVYPTTEQGLEALVTPSSLEPEPRNFKQGGYLPELPMDPWGRPYLYLSPGEYRETDIYSWAPTACQAGRPERRYWQLESDERLNPGRSDKDGSMRIHWCQRGLAD
;
A
#
# COMPACT_ATOMS: atom_id res chain seq x y z
N MET A 1 -44.59 -11.20 -55.80
CA MET A 1 -44.64 -12.17 -54.67
C MET A 1 -43.25 -12.31 -54.10
N THR A 2 -42.96 -11.63 -52.99
CA THR A 2 -41.69 -11.71 -52.28
C THR A 2 -41.65 -13.02 -51.49
N LYS A 3 -40.75 -13.94 -51.89
CA LYS A 3 -40.50 -15.20 -51.16
C LYS A 3 -39.96 -14.84 -49.78
N GLN A 4 -40.73 -15.09 -48.74
CA GLN A 4 -40.23 -15.01 -47.37
C GLN A 4 -39.44 -16.28 -47.09
N ASN A 5 -38.11 -16.15 -46.97
CA ASN A 5 -37.25 -17.23 -46.52
C ASN A 5 -37.34 -17.27 -44.99
N GLY A 6 -37.94 -18.33 -44.46
CA GLY A 6 -37.97 -18.61 -43.02
C GLY A 6 -36.61 -19.14 -42.55
N PHE A 7 -36.25 -18.77 -41.32
CA PHE A 7 -35.03 -19.26 -40.67
C PHE A 7 -35.06 -20.78 -40.47
N SER A 8 -33.90 -21.42 -40.63
CA SER A 8 -33.75 -22.86 -40.38
C SER A 8 -33.45 -23.12 -38.91
N LEU A 9 -33.97 -24.23 -38.37
CA LEU A 9 -33.69 -24.66 -36.99
C LEU A 9 -32.20 -24.89 -36.73
N ILE A 10 -31.46 -25.33 -37.76
CA ILE A 10 -30.00 -25.56 -37.65
C ILE A 10 -29.23 -24.25 -37.48
N GLU A 11 -29.74 -23.16 -38.06
CA GLU A 11 -29.11 -21.84 -38.02
C GLU A 11 -29.16 -21.27 -36.60
N ILE A 12 -30.29 -21.45 -35.92
CA ILE A 12 -30.46 -21.06 -34.52
C ILE A 12 -29.61 -21.96 -33.60
N LEU A 13 -29.51 -23.27 -33.91
CA LEU A 13 -28.69 -24.20 -33.11
C LEU A 13 -27.20 -23.82 -33.13
N VAL A 14 -26.65 -23.51 -34.30
CA VAL A 14 -25.24 -23.10 -34.43
C VAL A 14 -24.97 -21.80 -33.66
N VAL A 15 -25.89 -20.83 -33.72
CA VAL A 15 -25.75 -19.56 -32.99
C VAL A 15 -25.73 -19.78 -31.48
N LEU A 16 -26.62 -20.63 -30.94
CA LEU A 16 -26.66 -20.93 -29.51
C LEU A 16 -25.39 -21.65 -29.02
N VAL A 17 -24.83 -22.55 -29.85
CA VAL A 17 -23.56 -23.22 -29.53
C VAL A 17 -22.42 -22.19 -29.44
N ILE A 18 -22.29 -21.30 -30.43
CA ILE A 18 -21.25 -20.27 -30.43
C ILE A 18 -21.45 -19.29 -29.28
N MET A 19 -22.69 -18.88 -28.98
CA MET A 19 -23.01 -18.04 -27.82
C MET A 19 -22.60 -18.71 -26.50
N GLY A 20 -22.89 -20.01 -26.33
CA GLY A 20 -22.48 -20.76 -25.13
C GLY A 20 -20.96 -20.86 -24.98
N LEU A 21 -20.23 -21.04 -26.08
CA LEU A 21 -18.76 -21.05 -26.10
C LEU A 21 -18.16 -19.68 -25.79
N LEU A 22 -18.76 -18.59 -26.25
CA LEU A 22 -18.27 -17.24 -25.96
C LEU A 22 -18.54 -16.84 -24.50
N ILE A 23 -19.73 -17.14 -23.97
CA ILE A 23 -20.10 -16.82 -22.58
C ILE A 23 -19.14 -17.49 -21.58
N SER A 24 -18.63 -18.69 -21.87
CA SER A 24 -17.70 -19.40 -20.98
C SER A 24 -16.32 -18.75 -20.83
N VAL A 25 -15.90 -17.94 -21.81
CA VAL A 25 -14.56 -17.31 -21.84
C VAL A 25 -14.56 -15.96 -21.12
N VAL A 26 -15.73 -15.33 -20.96
CA VAL A 26 -15.83 -13.98 -20.40
C VAL A 26 -16.03 -14.04 -18.87
N ALA A 27 -14.97 -14.40 -18.15
CA ALA A 27 -14.87 -14.24 -16.70
C ALA A 27 -13.76 -13.20 -16.42
N PRO A 28 -14.05 -11.90 -16.25
CA PRO A 28 -12.97 -10.94 -16.10
C PRO A 28 -12.31 -11.05 -14.72
N THR A 29 -11.00 -11.25 -14.74
CA THR A 29 -10.07 -11.23 -13.59
C THR A 29 -9.69 -9.79 -13.21
N VAL A 30 -10.58 -9.09 -12.51
CA VAL A 30 -10.35 -7.69 -12.08
C VAL A 30 -10.08 -7.53 -10.58
N LEU A 31 -10.02 -8.63 -9.83
CA LEU A 31 -9.96 -8.55 -8.35
C LEU A 31 -8.56 -8.31 -7.77
N ASN A 32 -7.47 -8.60 -8.50
CA ASN A 32 -6.11 -8.50 -7.93
C ASN A 32 -5.47 -7.10 -8.08
N SER A 33 -5.90 -6.28 -9.04
CA SER A 33 -5.23 -5.00 -9.33
C SER A 33 -5.49 -3.91 -8.27
N ALA A 34 -6.60 -4.00 -7.55
CA ALA A 34 -6.97 -2.98 -6.56
C ALA A 34 -6.05 -3.01 -5.34
N ASP A 35 -5.67 -4.19 -4.87
CA ASP A 35 -4.82 -4.33 -3.70
C ASP A 35 -3.35 -4.05 -4.03
N ASP A 36 -2.88 -4.44 -5.21
CA ASP A 36 -1.54 -4.04 -5.69
C ASP A 36 -1.43 -2.51 -5.78
N ALA A 37 -2.47 -1.82 -6.26
CA ALA A 37 -2.51 -0.36 -6.31
C ALA A 37 -2.47 0.28 -4.91
N ARG A 38 -3.15 -0.32 -3.91
CA ARG A 38 -3.08 0.14 -2.52
C ARG A 38 -1.67 0.03 -1.97
N ILE A 39 -0.99 -1.09 -2.22
CA ILE A 39 0.39 -1.30 -1.75
C ILE A 39 1.32 -0.28 -2.41
N GLN A 40 1.22 -0.08 -3.72
CA GLN A 40 2.02 0.92 -4.43
C GLN A 40 1.79 2.34 -3.89
N LYS A 41 0.54 2.69 -3.53
CA LYS A 41 0.24 3.96 -2.88
C LYS A 41 0.98 4.12 -1.56
N VAL A 42 0.93 3.12 -0.66
CA VAL A 42 1.67 3.16 0.62
C VAL A 42 3.17 3.35 0.39
N GLN A 43 3.74 2.65 -0.58
CA GLN A 43 5.17 2.77 -0.89
C GLN A 43 5.55 4.18 -1.37
N ALA A 44 4.72 4.78 -2.22
CA ALA A 44 4.92 6.15 -2.70
C ALA A 44 4.82 7.15 -1.55
N ASP A 45 3.80 7.00 -0.69
CA ASP A 45 3.57 7.86 0.47
C ASP A 45 4.75 7.76 1.46
N PHE A 46 5.24 6.56 1.78
CA PHE A 46 6.43 6.37 2.62
C PHE A 46 7.67 7.05 2.06
N LYS A 47 7.95 6.87 0.77
CA LYS A 47 9.11 7.50 0.13
C LYS A 47 9.03 9.04 0.20
N SER A 48 7.82 9.58 0.06
CA SER A 48 7.58 11.02 0.18
C SER A 48 7.85 11.51 1.61
N ILE A 49 7.27 10.83 2.61
CA ILE A 49 7.45 11.17 4.03
C ILE A 49 8.92 11.02 4.46
N GLU A 50 9.60 9.94 4.09
CA GLU A 50 11.04 9.75 4.37
C GLU A 50 11.89 10.87 3.78
N THR A 51 11.58 11.31 2.56
CA THR A 51 12.28 12.41 1.92
C THR A 51 12.06 13.71 2.70
N ALA A 52 10.80 13.99 3.10
CA ALA A 52 10.47 15.15 3.91
C ALA A 52 11.18 15.12 5.28
N LEU A 53 11.22 13.98 5.96
CA LEU A 53 11.95 13.81 7.24
C LEU A 53 13.44 14.07 7.08
N LYS A 54 14.06 13.58 6.01
CA LYS A 54 15.49 13.83 5.73
C LYS A 54 15.76 15.32 5.54
N ILE A 55 14.92 16.01 4.78
CA ILE A 55 15.05 17.46 4.59
C ILE A 55 14.82 18.21 5.90
N TYR A 56 13.80 17.83 6.69
CA TYR A 56 13.56 18.38 8.02
C TYR A 56 14.80 18.28 8.90
N ARG A 57 15.45 17.11 8.95
CA ARG A 57 16.69 16.92 9.69
C ARG A 57 17.85 17.72 9.13
N LEU A 58 17.95 17.90 7.81
CA LEU A 58 19.00 18.73 7.23
C LEU A 58 18.90 20.19 7.69
N ASP A 59 17.68 20.72 7.79
CA ASP A 59 17.46 22.10 8.20
C ASP A 59 17.52 22.30 9.72
N ASN A 60 16.97 21.35 10.49
CA ASN A 60 16.79 21.47 11.94
C ASN A 60 17.82 20.68 12.76
N TYR A 61 18.68 19.90 12.09
CA TYR A 61 19.69 18.98 12.65
C TYR A 61 19.13 17.80 13.48
N VAL A 62 17.82 17.72 13.63
CA VAL A 62 17.11 16.67 14.38
C VAL A 62 15.88 16.23 13.60
N TYR A 63 15.47 14.98 13.77
CA TYR A 63 14.13 14.55 13.33
C TYR A 63 13.06 15.04 14.31
N PRO A 64 11.80 15.13 13.89
CA PRO A 64 10.69 15.33 14.81
C PRO A 64 10.65 14.22 15.87
N THR A 65 10.13 14.52 17.06
CA THR A 65 9.90 13.50 18.09
C THR A 65 8.62 12.71 17.80
N THR A 66 8.46 11.57 18.45
CA THR A 66 7.22 10.77 18.36
C THR A 66 6.00 11.59 18.83
N GLU A 67 6.17 12.48 19.81
CA GLU A 67 5.10 13.35 20.33
C GLU A 67 4.76 14.49 19.38
N GLN A 68 5.75 15.02 18.66
CA GLN A 68 5.53 15.98 17.57
C GLN A 68 4.87 15.34 16.34
N GLY A 69 5.14 14.05 16.12
CA GLY A 69 4.54 13.26 15.05
C GLY A 69 4.94 13.72 13.64
N LEU A 70 4.22 13.21 12.64
CA LEU A 70 4.41 13.62 11.24
C LEU A 70 3.82 15.01 10.96
N GLU A 71 2.97 15.54 11.85
CA GLU A 71 2.35 16.86 11.74
C GLU A 71 3.41 17.97 11.72
N ALA A 72 4.54 17.74 12.39
CA ALA A 72 5.72 18.58 12.34
C ALA A 72 6.34 18.73 10.93
N LEU A 73 5.94 17.93 9.93
CA LEU A 73 6.37 18.10 8.55
C LEU A 73 5.52 19.12 7.78
N VAL A 74 4.29 19.38 8.21
CA VAL A 74 3.37 20.31 7.54
C VAL A 74 3.41 21.66 8.24
N THR A 75 3.29 21.65 9.56
CA THR A 75 3.26 22.86 10.40
C THR A 75 4.35 22.80 11.46
N PRO A 76 4.97 23.93 11.82
CA PRO A 76 5.95 23.95 12.90
C PRO A 76 5.29 23.54 14.21
N SER A 77 5.91 22.60 14.94
CA SER A 77 5.45 22.21 16.27
C SER A 77 5.89 23.23 17.32
N SER A 78 5.05 23.45 18.33
CA SER A 78 5.39 24.22 19.53
C SER A 78 5.96 23.37 20.66
N LEU A 79 6.10 22.06 20.45
CA LEU A 79 6.68 21.15 21.43
C LEU A 79 8.21 21.18 21.34
N GLU A 80 8.88 21.06 22.48
CA GLU A 80 10.33 20.97 22.51
C GLU A 80 10.82 19.62 21.93
N PRO A 81 11.92 19.60 21.14
CA PRO A 81 12.70 20.74 20.69
C PRO A 81 12.00 21.48 19.53
N GLU A 82 11.89 22.81 19.65
CA GLU A 82 11.36 23.64 18.56
C GLU A 82 12.27 23.59 17.32
N PRO A 83 11.70 23.56 16.10
CA PRO A 83 12.47 23.53 14.86
C PRO A 83 13.29 24.82 14.70
N ARG A 84 14.60 24.70 14.54
CA ARG A 84 15.53 25.83 14.45
C ARG A 84 15.37 26.62 13.15
N ASN A 85 15.08 25.93 12.04
CA ASN A 85 14.96 26.52 10.71
C ASN A 85 13.84 25.84 9.93
N PHE A 86 12.61 26.09 10.34
CA PHE A 86 11.45 25.52 9.66
C PHE A 86 11.25 26.17 8.28
N LYS A 87 11.19 25.33 7.24
CA LYS A 87 10.96 25.79 5.87
C LYS A 87 9.58 26.44 5.73
N GLN A 88 9.51 27.64 5.12
CA GLN A 88 8.24 28.29 4.80
C GLN A 88 7.40 27.42 3.86
N GLY A 89 6.17 27.10 4.27
CA GLY A 89 5.28 26.18 3.55
C GLY A 89 5.44 24.70 3.90
N GLY A 90 6.32 24.36 4.86
CA GLY A 90 6.51 22.98 5.32
C GLY A 90 7.36 22.11 4.40
N TYR A 91 7.54 20.88 4.83
CA TYR A 91 8.25 19.82 4.12
C TYR A 91 7.32 18.92 3.30
N LEU A 92 6.04 18.91 3.68
CA LEU A 92 4.96 18.20 2.99
C LEU A 92 3.76 19.15 2.85
N PRO A 93 3.06 19.17 1.71
CA PRO A 93 1.89 20.04 1.53
C PRO A 93 0.74 19.65 2.46
N GLU A 94 0.52 18.34 2.62
CA GLU A 94 -0.47 17.75 3.54
C GLU A 94 -0.01 16.35 3.91
N LEU A 95 -0.52 15.83 5.03
CA LEU A 95 -0.25 14.45 5.43
C LEU A 95 -1.11 13.47 4.62
N PRO A 96 -0.51 12.56 3.84
CA PRO A 96 -1.28 11.54 3.17
C PRO A 96 -1.89 10.58 4.18
N MET A 97 -3.07 10.07 3.85
CA MET A 97 -3.66 8.92 4.54
C MET A 97 -3.33 7.65 3.79
N ASP A 98 -3.24 6.55 4.54
CA ASP A 98 -3.08 5.24 3.94
C ASP A 98 -4.33 4.87 3.08
N PRO A 99 -4.22 3.88 2.17
CA PRO A 99 -5.34 3.49 1.31
C PRO A 99 -6.56 2.94 2.05
N TRP A 100 -6.44 2.71 3.37
CA TRP A 100 -7.51 2.26 4.25
C TRP A 100 -8.10 3.42 5.08
N GLY A 101 -7.70 4.66 4.80
CA GLY A 101 -8.23 5.87 5.41
C GLY A 101 -7.72 6.14 6.81
N ARG A 102 -6.54 5.60 7.18
CA ARG A 102 -5.94 5.78 8.50
C ARG A 102 -4.67 6.63 8.40
N PRO A 103 -4.35 7.41 9.45
CA PRO A 103 -3.09 8.15 9.51
C PRO A 103 -1.91 7.19 9.64
N TYR A 104 -0.78 7.57 9.05
CA TYR A 104 0.48 6.89 9.27
C TYR A 104 0.98 7.11 10.70
N LEU A 105 1.60 6.07 11.25
CA LEU A 105 2.26 6.12 12.55
C LEU A 105 3.74 6.42 12.35
N TYR A 106 4.32 7.11 13.33
CA TYR A 106 5.71 7.53 13.29
C TYR A 106 6.38 7.27 14.64
N LEU A 107 7.64 6.85 14.59
CA LEU A 107 8.46 6.59 15.75
C LEU A 107 9.86 7.21 15.57
N SER A 108 10.29 7.94 16.58
CA SER A 108 11.58 8.63 16.64
C SER A 108 12.01 8.73 18.11
N PRO A 109 13.11 8.05 18.52
CA PRO A 109 13.97 7.19 17.70
C PRO A 109 13.25 5.92 17.22
N GLY A 110 13.57 5.45 16.01
CA GLY A 110 13.06 4.20 15.45
C GLY A 110 13.58 2.95 16.19
N GLU A 111 12.89 1.82 16.02
CA GLU A 111 13.29 0.52 16.54
C GLU A 111 14.39 -0.11 15.66
N TYR A 112 14.31 0.09 14.34
CA TYR A 112 15.25 -0.49 13.37
C TYR A 112 16.17 0.54 12.71
N ARG A 113 15.70 1.79 12.59
CA ARG A 113 16.42 2.90 11.96
C ARG A 113 16.40 4.12 12.88
N GLU A 114 16.94 5.23 12.42
CA GLU A 114 16.85 6.51 13.16
C GLU A 114 15.39 6.94 13.33
N THR A 115 14.54 6.67 12.35
CA THR A 115 13.09 6.92 12.37
C THR A 115 12.35 5.81 11.64
N ASP A 116 11.22 5.39 12.18
CA ASP A 116 10.35 4.40 11.55
C ASP A 116 8.95 4.97 11.26
N ILE A 117 8.36 4.55 10.14
CA ILE A 117 7.02 4.94 9.70
C ILE A 117 6.21 3.67 9.47
N TYR A 118 4.96 3.66 9.92
CA TYR A 118 4.09 2.49 9.80
C TYR A 118 2.71 2.85 9.25
N SER A 119 2.11 1.89 8.55
CA SER A 119 0.71 1.93 8.12
C SER A 119 -0.05 0.81 8.81
N TRP A 120 -1.34 1.04 9.05
CA TRP A 120 -2.23 0.01 9.56
C TRP A 120 -2.57 -0.94 8.40
N ALA A 121 -1.93 -2.11 8.39
CA ALA A 121 -2.22 -3.15 7.41
C ALA A 121 -3.72 -3.48 7.32
N PRO A 122 -4.22 -3.96 6.16
CA PRO A 122 -5.62 -4.37 5.98
C PRO A 122 -6.04 -5.47 6.98
N THR A 123 -5.07 -6.23 7.51
CA THR A 123 -5.27 -7.33 8.47
C THR A 123 -5.52 -6.91 9.92
N ALA A 124 -5.57 -5.61 10.24
CA ALA A 124 -5.99 -5.16 11.58
C ALA A 124 -7.45 -5.51 11.93
N CYS A 125 -8.21 -6.12 11.00
CA CYS A 125 -9.63 -6.42 11.17
C CYS A 125 -10.01 -7.85 11.61
N GLN A 126 -9.11 -8.86 11.72
CA GLN A 126 -9.60 -10.24 11.96
C GLN A 126 -8.85 -11.18 12.92
N ALA A 127 -7.87 -10.72 13.71
CA ALA A 127 -7.38 -11.55 14.80
C ALA A 127 -7.31 -10.71 16.07
N GLY A 128 -7.98 -11.15 17.14
CA GLY A 128 -7.83 -10.63 18.51
C GLY A 128 -6.43 -10.86 19.10
N ARG A 129 -5.40 -10.62 18.30
CA ARG A 129 -3.98 -10.70 18.59
C ARG A 129 -3.39 -9.39 18.07
N PRO A 130 -2.66 -8.60 18.89
CA PRO A 130 -1.90 -7.48 18.39
C PRO A 130 -0.67 -8.01 17.63
N GLU A 131 -0.88 -8.60 16.46
CA GLU A 131 0.21 -8.93 15.54
C GLU A 131 0.60 -7.62 14.85
N ARG A 132 1.58 -6.93 15.43
CA ARG A 132 2.18 -5.71 14.87
C ARG A 132 2.97 -6.09 13.61
N ARG A 133 2.28 -6.32 12.49
CA ARG A 133 2.94 -6.42 11.18
C ARG A 133 3.14 -5.02 10.63
N TYR A 134 4.35 -4.53 10.84
CA TYR A 134 4.87 -3.34 10.20
C TYR A 134 5.14 -3.65 8.72
N TRP A 135 4.60 -2.85 7.81
CA TRP A 135 5.05 -2.85 6.42
C TRP A 135 6.34 -2.05 6.36
N GLN A 136 7.49 -2.72 6.41
CA GLN A 136 8.77 -2.08 6.13
C GLN A 136 9.17 -2.44 4.69
N LEU A 137 9.53 -1.43 3.89
CA LEU A 137 10.17 -1.67 2.60
C LEU A 137 11.59 -2.15 2.88
N GLU A 138 11.73 -3.47 3.01
CA GLU A 138 12.94 -4.14 3.48
C GLU A 138 13.99 -4.14 2.36
N SER A 139 15.09 -3.41 2.59
CA SER A 139 16.28 -3.42 1.72
C SER A 139 17.52 -3.94 2.45
N ASP A 140 17.40 -4.55 3.63
CA ASP A 140 18.55 -5.00 4.44
C ASP A 140 18.40 -6.49 4.83
N GLU A 141 19.22 -7.35 4.19
CA GLU A 141 19.29 -8.81 4.42
C GLU A 141 19.69 -9.21 5.85
N ARG A 142 20.10 -8.27 6.70
CA ARG A 142 20.57 -8.56 8.07
C ARG A 142 19.47 -8.92 9.07
N LEU A 143 18.21 -8.58 8.79
CA LEU A 143 17.09 -8.82 9.72
C LEU A 143 16.43 -10.20 9.55
N ASN A 144 16.83 -10.99 8.54
CA ASN A 144 16.28 -12.32 8.30
C ASN A 144 17.37 -13.34 7.90
N PRO A 145 18.15 -13.87 8.86
CA PRO A 145 19.26 -14.80 8.57
C PRO A 145 18.80 -16.15 7.97
N GLY A 146 17.48 -16.40 7.86
CA GLY A 146 16.89 -17.64 7.37
C GLY A 146 16.22 -17.57 6.00
N ARG A 147 16.26 -16.44 5.28
CA ARG A 147 15.55 -16.31 3.99
C ARG A 147 16.35 -15.50 2.98
N SER A 148 17.40 -16.12 2.46
CA SER A 148 18.14 -15.62 1.29
C SER A 148 17.35 -15.91 0.02
N ASP A 149 16.44 -15.02 -0.35
CA ASP A 149 15.83 -15.01 -1.68
C ASP A 149 16.82 -14.31 -2.64
N LYS A 150 17.69 -15.10 -3.27
CA LYS A 150 18.82 -14.66 -4.13
C LYS A 150 18.44 -13.96 -5.45
N ASP A 151 17.21 -13.51 -5.59
CA ASP A 151 16.66 -12.99 -6.86
C ASP A 151 16.35 -11.48 -6.82
N GLY A 152 16.51 -10.80 -5.68
CA GLY A 152 16.17 -9.37 -5.57
C GLY A 152 14.70 -9.06 -5.88
N SER A 153 13.84 -10.08 -5.86
CA SER A 153 12.43 -10.00 -6.19
C SER A 153 11.62 -9.57 -4.97
N MET A 154 11.02 -8.37 -5.05
CA MET A 154 10.04 -7.87 -4.08
C MET A 154 8.85 -8.83 -3.99
N ARG A 155 8.69 -9.55 -2.87
CA ARG A 155 7.52 -10.42 -2.65
C ARG A 155 6.61 -9.86 -1.56
N ILE A 156 5.36 -9.62 -1.93
CA ILE A 156 4.27 -9.25 -1.04
C ILE A 156 3.73 -10.53 -0.40
N HIS A 157 3.87 -10.68 0.91
CA HIS A 157 3.27 -11.80 1.65
C HIS A 157 1.80 -11.48 1.98
N TRP A 158 0.89 -12.09 1.22
CA TRP A 158 -0.52 -12.14 1.54
C TRP A 158 -0.76 -13.02 2.77
N CYS A 159 -1.65 -12.59 3.68
CA CYS A 159 -2.18 -13.45 4.72
C CYS A 159 -3.02 -14.54 4.03
N GLN A 160 -2.41 -15.68 3.79
CA GLN A 160 -3.07 -16.84 3.21
C GLN A 160 -4.10 -17.32 4.24
N ARG A 161 -5.37 -17.05 3.95
CA ARG A 161 -6.54 -17.51 4.69
C ARG A 161 -6.36 -19.00 4.95
N GLY A 162 -6.21 -19.39 6.22
CA GLY A 162 -6.19 -20.78 6.65
C GLY A 162 -7.53 -21.44 6.32
N LEU A 163 -7.64 -21.95 5.11
CA LEU A 163 -8.52 -23.07 4.76
C LEU A 163 -7.58 -24.27 4.66
N ALA A 164 -7.32 -24.89 5.80
CA ALA A 164 -6.91 -26.28 5.86
C ALA A 164 -8.08 -27.02 6.48
N ASP A 165 -8.69 -27.88 5.67
CA ASP A 165 -9.56 -28.98 6.11
C ASP A 165 -8.85 -29.88 7.13
#